data_AF-A0A8E3B2C5-F1
#
_entry.id   AF-A0A8E3B2C5-F1
#
_cell.length_a   1.000
_cell.length_b   1.000
_cell.length_c   1.000
_cell.angle_alpha   90.00
_cell.angle_beta   90.00
_cell.angle_gamma   90.00
#
_symmetry.space_group_name_H-M   'P 1'
#
loop_
_entity.id
_entity.type
_entity.pdbx_description
1 polymer ?
#
loop_
_entity_poly.entity_id
_entity_poly.type
_entity_poly.pdbx_seq_one_letter_code
_entity_poly.pdbx_strand_id
1 'polypeptide(L)' 'MVDRPVTTYILSVFDKPHWRTILTTKDKAEAEALEQAMIQDGVKVQIEEITPKVKKR' A
#
# COMPACT_ATOMS: atom_id res chain seq x y z
N MET A 1 4.69 2.57 26.14
CA MET A 1 4.63 3.14 24.78
C MET A 1 3.26 2.80 24.22
N VAL A 2 2.48 3.79 23.78
CA VAL A 2 1.20 3.51 23.11
C VAL A 2 1.56 3.03 21.70
N ASP A 3 1.51 1.72 21.47
CA ASP A 3 1.53 1.12 20.14
C ASP A 3 0.27 1.58 19.39
N ARG A 4 0.31 2.81 18.86
CA ARG A 4 -0.69 3.27 17.91
C ARG A 4 -0.56 2.37 16.69
N PRO A 5 -1.67 1.79 16.21
CA PRO A 5 -1.62 0.95 15.02
C PRO A 5 -1.16 1.83 13.86
N VAL A 6 0.02 1.52 13.32
CA VAL A 6 0.56 2.30 12.23
C VAL A 6 -0.06 1.78 10.95
N THR A 7 -0.96 2.57 10.37
CA THR A 7 -1.54 2.32 9.07
C THR A 7 -0.42 2.15 8.05
N THR A 8 -0.43 1.02 7.35
CA THR A 8 0.55 0.71 6.32
C THR A 8 -0.19 0.56 5.00
N TYR A 9 0.26 1.30 4.00
CA TYR A 9 -0.21 1.26 2.63
C TYR A 9 0.68 0.32 1.83
N ILE A 10 0.07 -0.71 1.27
CA ILE A 10 0.71 -1.67 0.40
C ILE A 10 0.27 -1.37 -1.03
N LEU A 11 1.24 -1.16 -1.89
CA LEU A 11 1.04 -0.88 -3.30
C LEU A 11 1.40 -2.12 -4.09
N SER A 12 0.43 -2.62 -4.86
CA SER A 12 0.58 -3.84 -5.63
C SER A 12 0.26 -3.59 -7.10
N VAL A 13 1.13 -4.09 -7.98
CA VAL A 13 1.00 -4.03 -9.43
C VAL A 13 0.52 -5.37 -9.96
N PHE A 14 -0.34 -5.34 -10.97
CA PHE A 14 -0.79 -6.54 -11.66
C PHE A 14 0.19 -6.93 -12.78
N ASP A 15 0.99 -7.96 -12.52
CA ASP A 15 1.95 -8.55 -13.45
C ASP A 15 1.48 -9.99 -13.76
N LYS A 16 0.75 -10.14 -14.88
CA LYS A 16 -0.11 -11.31 -15.18
C LYS A 16 0.60 -12.66 -14.90
N PRO A 17 -0.03 -13.58 -14.14
CA PRO A 17 -1.37 -13.55 -13.53
C PRO A 17 -1.37 -13.09 -12.05
N HIS A 18 -0.30 -12.49 -11.54
CA HIS A 18 -0.13 -12.26 -10.10
C HIS A 18 -0.12 -10.77 -9.76
N TRP A 19 -0.60 -10.46 -8.56
CA TRP A 19 -0.34 -9.18 -7.93
C TRP A 19 1.03 -9.22 -7.25
N ARG A 20 1.86 -8.24 -7.51
CA ARG A 20 3.19 -8.07 -6.91
C ARG A 20 3.23 -6.80 -6.11
N THR A 21 3.55 -6.90 -4.83
CA THR A 21 3.80 -5.74 -3.99
C THR A 21 5.09 -5.06 -4.41
N ILE A 22 5.01 -3.78 -4.73
CA ILE A 22 6.12 -2.94 -5.17
C ILE A 22 6.54 -1.91 -4.12
N LEU A 23 5.62 -1.52 -3.24
CA LEU A 23 5.86 -0.53 -2.20
C LEU A 23 5.04 -0.88 -0.97
N THR A 24 5.67 -0.76 0.19
CA THR A 24 5.01 -0.83 1.49
C THR A 24 5.44 0.40 2.26
N THR A 25 4.55 1.37 2.41
CA THR A 25 4.85 2.65 3.05
C THR A 25 3.83 2.95 4.14
N LYS A 26 4.19 3.85 5.06
CA LYS A 26 3.27 4.40 6.07
C LYS A 26 2.70 5.75 5.62
N ASP A 27 3.25 6.30 4.55
CA ASP A 27 2.91 7.59 3.99
C ASP A 27 1.94 7.43 2.84
N LYS A 28 0.67 7.78 3.09
CA LYS A 28 -0.39 7.68 2.09
C LYS A 28 -0.06 8.47 0.81
N ALA A 29 0.50 9.67 0.96
CA ALA A 29 0.82 10.53 -0.16
C ALA A 29 1.88 9.92 -1.11
N GLU A 30 2.85 9.19 -0.55
CA GLU A 30 3.86 8.48 -1.34
C GLU A 30 3.21 7.33 -2.12
N ALA A 31 2.28 6.60 -1.49
CA ALA A 31 1.55 5.54 -2.16
C ALA A 31 0.65 6.06 -3.29
N GLU A 32 -0.11 7.12 -3.05
CA GLU A 32 -0.97 7.72 -4.09
C GLU A 32 -0.14 8.30 -5.23
N ALA A 33 1.01 8.93 -4.95
CA ALA A 33 1.89 9.46 -5.99
C ALA A 33 2.42 8.34 -6.91
N LEU A 34 2.85 7.21 -6.35
CA LEU A 34 3.36 6.09 -7.14
C LEU A 34 2.24 5.38 -7.91
N GLU A 35 1.06 5.23 -7.31
CA GLU A 35 -0.12 4.70 -8.01
C GLU A 35 -0.47 5.55 -9.24
N GLN A 36 -0.55 6.88 -9.09
CA GLN A 36 -0.85 7.78 -10.19
C GLN A 36 0.19 7.71 -11.31
N ALA A 37 1.48 7.65 -10.97
CA ALA A 37 2.54 7.48 -11.96
C ALA A 37 2.38 6.18 -12.77
N MET A 38 2.07 5.07 -12.09
CA MET A 38 1.90 3.79 -12.76
C MET A 38 0.62 3.68 -13.58
N ILE A 39 -0.47 4.34 -13.15
CA ILE A 39 -1.70 4.46 -13.94
C ILE A 39 -1.42 5.23 -15.24
N GLN A 40 -0.59 6.29 -15.18
CA GLN A 40 -0.18 7.04 -16.38
C GLN A 40 0.63 6.16 -17.36
N ASP A 41 1.44 5.25 -16.84
CA ASP A 41 2.17 4.25 -17.64
C ASP A 41 1.27 3.11 -18.16
N GLY A 42 -0.04 3.13 -17.86
CA GLY A 42 -1.01 2.11 -18.28
C GLY A 42 -0.92 0.80 -17.50
N VAL A 43 -0.22 0.81 -16.36
CA VAL A 43 -0.07 -0.34 -15.49
C VAL A 43 -1.25 -0.42 -14.53
N LYS A 44 -1.77 -1.64 -14.32
CA LYS A 44 -2.85 -1.85 -13.35
C LYS A 44 -2.27 -1.99 -11.95
N VAL A 45 -2.72 -1.12 -11.05
CA VAL A 45 -2.18 -0.97 -9.69
C VAL A 45 -3.32 -0.95 -8.67
N GLN A 46 -3.05 -1.37 -7.43
CA GLN A 46 -3.96 -1.23 -6.28
C GLN A 46 -3.19 -0.79 -5.03
N ILE A 47 -3.83 0.04 -4.19
CA ILE A 47 -3.40 0.34 -2.82
C ILE A 47 -4.26 -0.45 -1.82
N GLU A 48 -3.63 -1.18 -0.92
CA GLU A 48 -4.25 -1.84 0.23
C GLU A 48 -3.83 -1.14 1.51
N GLU A 49 -4.82 -0.69 2.29
CA GLU A 49 -4.58 -0.10 3.61
C GLU A 49 -4.69 -1.19 4.70
N ILE A 50 -3.58 -1.46 5.39
CA ILE A 50 -3.52 -2.40 6.51
C ILE A 50 -3.36 -1.62 7.82
N THR A 51 -4.39 -1.70 8.66
CA THR A 51 -4.33 -1.25 10.06
C THR A 51 -4.15 -2.47 10.97
N PRO A 52 -3.03 -2.58 11.70
CA PRO A 52 -2.86 -3.71 12.62
C PRO A 52 -3.89 -3.62 13.74
N LYS A 53 -4.64 -4.70 13.97
CA LYS A 53 -5.57 -4.78 15.10
C LYS A 53 -4.76 -4.68 16.39
N VAL A 54 -5.04 -3.63 17.18
CA VAL A 54 -4.43 -3.46 18.50
C VAL A 54 -4.88 -4.63 19.38
N LYS A 55 -3.99 -5.59 19.65
CA LYS A 55 -4.22 -6.59 20.69
C LYS A 55 -4.20 -5.86 22.03
N LYS A 56 -5.38 -5.64 22.62
CA LYS A 56 -5.49 -5.25 24.03
C LYS A 56 -4.88 -6.38 24.87
N ARG A 57 -3.76 -6.09 25.54
CA ARG A 57 -3.13 -6.97 26.52
C ARG A 57 -3.83 -6.82 27.87
#